data_AF-A0A182VZ31-F1
#
_entry.id   AF-A0A182VZ31-F1
#
_cell.length_a   1.000
_cell.length_b   1.000
_cell.length_c   1.000
_cell.angle_alpha   90.00
_cell.angle_beta   90.00
_cell.angle_gamma   90.00
#
_symmetry.space_group_name_H-M   'P 1'
#
loop_
_entity.id
_entity.type
_entity.pdbx_description
1 polymer ?
#
loop_
_entity_poly.entity_id
_entity_poly.type
_entity_poly.pdbx_seq_one_letter_code
_entity_poly.pdbx_strand_id
1 'polypeptide(L)'
;MPSLHPHSNKCGHKVHPVVQHHHPVVPLVHHHEPVAVPVEVVKHTSASFRPASFLELMEIVLDCFNTLRIPLQRFPSYLSGIFPEDPETKCFLRCVAIKLGVYCDEAGADLDRHCVQFGLGECCENFANRHLVCLQQNTLPCPDRCTAAYKQELCFQEPIAKYLDYHFHELVGLLHQAKCSHDLKMLHP
;
A
#
# COMPACT_ATOMS: atom_id res chain seq x y z
N MET A 1 -8.81 50.60 50.31
CA MET A 1 -9.34 49.54 51.20
C MET A 1 -10.03 48.50 50.32
N PRO A 2 -10.00 47.19 50.64
CA PRO A 2 -8.87 46.43 51.18
C PRO A 2 -8.60 45.09 50.42
N SER A 3 -7.47 44.46 50.75
CA SER A 3 -7.07 43.04 50.59
C SER A 3 -6.98 42.33 49.23
N LEU A 4 -5.77 41.82 48.99
CA LEU A 4 -5.42 40.75 48.06
C LEU A 4 -5.42 39.37 48.75
N HIS A 5 -5.97 38.36 48.05
CA HIS A 5 -5.40 37.04 47.69
C HIS A 5 -4.73 36.08 48.75
N PRO A 6 -4.55 34.78 48.41
CA PRO A 6 -4.67 33.70 49.40
C PRO A 6 -3.36 33.06 49.92
N HIS A 7 -3.54 32.34 51.03
CA HIS A 7 -2.67 31.35 51.68
C HIS A 7 -2.46 30.06 50.83
N SER A 8 -1.48 29.17 51.06
CA SER A 8 -0.33 29.15 52.00
C SER A 8 0.80 28.21 51.49
N ASN A 9 2.02 28.75 51.43
CA ASN A 9 3.29 28.29 52.05
C ASN A 9 3.86 26.85 51.95
N LYS A 10 5.20 26.85 51.85
CA LYS A 10 6.16 25.73 51.97
C LYS A 10 6.80 25.69 53.38
N CYS A 11 7.36 24.54 53.76
CA CYS A 11 8.49 24.35 54.69
C CYS A 11 9.32 23.13 54.21
N GLY A 12 10.61 22.93 54.50
CA GLY A 12 11.57 23.66 55.32
C GLY A 12 12.48 22.66 56.08
N HIS A 13 13.75 22.49 55.71
CA HIS A 13 14.67 21.47 56.27
C HIS A 13 15.48 21.96 57.48
N LYS A 14 15.81 21.04 58.42
CA LYS A 14 16.94 20.95 59.41
C LYS A 14 16.78 19.57 60.14
N VAL A 15 17.74 18.85 60.76
CA VAL A 15 19.22 18.92 60.95
C VAL A 15 19.74 17.51 61.40
N HIS A 16 21.02 17.18 61.15
CA HIS A 16 21.77 15.98 61.67
C HIS A 16 22.56 16.32 62.96
N PRO A 17 22.98 15.39 63.88
CA PRO A 17 23.73 14.13 63.65
C PRO A 17 23.21 12.93 64.53
N VAL A 18 23.77 11.70 64.65
CA VAL A 18 25.15 11.18 64.84
C VAL A 18 25.29 9.74 64.27
N VAL A 19 26.53 9.32 64.00
CA VAL A 19 26.95 8.06 63.33
C VAL A 19 26.92 6.82 64.24
N GLN A 20 26.47 5.68 63.70
CA GLN A 20 27.06 4.36 63.97
C GLN A 20 27.18 3.56 62.65
N HIS A 21 28.40 3.06 62.35
CA HIS A 21 28.66 2.27 61.15
C HIS A 21 28.37 0.78 61.38
N HIS A 22 27.37 0.26 60.67
CA HIS A 22 27.23 -1.18 60.41
C HIS A 22 27.05 -1.36 58.90
N HIS A 23 27.90 -2.18 58.27
CA HIS A 23 27.76 -2.52 56.84
C HIS A 23 26.75 -3.66 56.68
N PRO A 24 25.61 -3.46 56.00
CA PRO A 24 24.74 -4.55 55.59
C PRO A 24 25.31 -5.16 54.30
N VAL A 25 25.43 -6.48 54.26
CA VAL A 25 25.75 -7.22 53.04
C VAL A 25 24.64 -6.97 52.01
N VAL A 26 25.00 -6.40 50.86
CA VAL A 26 24.05 -6.13 49.77
C VAL A 26 23.65 -7.46 49.10
N PRO A 27 22.35 -7.80 49.02
CA PRO A 27 21.91 -8.97 48.26
C PRO A 27 22.20 -8.78 46.76
N LEU A 28 22.70 -9.83 46.11
CA LEU A 28 22.95 -9.81 44.67
C LEU A 28 21.61 -9.80 43.91
N VAL A 29 21.14 -8.61 43.53
CA VAL A 29 19.95 -8.47 42.69
C VAL A 29 20.31 -8.91 41.27
N HIS A 30 19.78 -10.05 40.84
CA HIS A 30 19.87 -10.45 39.44
C HIS A 30 19.12 -9.44 38.57
N HIS A 31 19.88 -8.64 37.81
CA HIS A 31 19.33 -7.84 36.73
C HIS A 31 18.79 -8.79 35.65
N HIS A 32 17.47 -8.98 35.62
CA HIS A 32 16.80 -9.51 34.44
C HIS A 32 16.85 -8.43 33.36
N GLU A 33 17.88 -8.53 32.52
CA GLU A 33 17.97 -7.81 31.25
C GLU A 33 16.70 -8.12 30.43
N PRO A 34 16.02 -7.10 29.85
CA PRO A 34 14.85 -7.36 29.02
C PRO A 34 15.31 -8.08 27.76
N VAL A 35 15.11 -9.40 27.74
CA VAL A 35 15.40 -10.25 26.58
C VAL A 35 14.68 -9.63 25.39
N ALA A 36 15.47 -9.09 24.46
CA ALA A 36 14.97 -8.61 23.18
C ALA A 36 14.41 -9.83 22.43
N VAL A 37 13.11 -10.07 22.57
CA VAL A 37 12.39 -11.03 21.75
C VAL A 37 12.64 -10.60 20.30
N PRO A 38 13.25 -11.45 19.46
CA PRO A 38 13.36 -11.13 18.05
C PRO A 38 11.94 -10.92 17.54
N VAL A 39 11.64 -9.71 17.10
CA VAL A 39 10.48 -9.51 16.23
C VAL A 39 10.85 -10.24 14.96
N GLU A 40 10.43 -11.51 14.85
CA GLU A 40 10.41 -12.19 13.58
C GLU A 40 9.55 -11.32 12.66
N VAL A 41 10.22 -10.56 11.80
CA VAL A 41 9.60 -9.98 10.62
C VAL A 41 9.11 -11.19 9.85
N VAL A 42 7.82 -11.49 10.01
CA VAL A 42 7.13 -12.50 9.21
C VAL A 42 7.18 -11.98 7.78
N LYS A 43 8.27 -12.35 7.08
CA LYS A 43 8.24 -12.50 5.64
C LYS A 43 7.15 -13.53 5.40
N HIS A 44 5.95 -13.03 5.17
CA HIS A 44 4.89 -13.82 4.59
C HIS A 44 5.49 -14.40 3.31
N THR A 45 5.83 -15.68 3.37
CA THR A 45 6.17 -16.47 2.20
C THR A 45 4.88 -16.65 1.43
N SER A 46 4.50 -15.57 0.72
CA SER A 46 3.53 -15.65 -0.35
C SER A 46 3.94 -16.82 -1.24
N ALA A 47 3.00 -17.73 -1.50
CA ALA A 47 3.16 -18.67 -2.59
C ALA A 47 3.56 -17.83 -3.82
N SER A 48 4.72 -18.16 -4.41
CA SER A 48 5.51 -17.23 -5.23
C SER A 48 4.63 -16.40 -6.16
N PHE A 49 4.48 -15.12 -5.85
CA PHE A 49 3.61 -14.23 -6.62
C PHE A 49 4.10 -14.15 -8.06
N ARG A 50 3.22 -14.51 -9.01
CA ARG A 50 3.48 -14.36 -10.43
C ARG A 50 2.70 -13.15 -10.92
N PRO A 51 3.36 -12.10 -11.45
CA PRO A 51 2.63 -11.01 -12.10
C PRO A 51 1.88 -11.53 -13.31
N ALA A 52 0.70 -10.96 -13.55
CA ALA A 52 -0.03 -11.12 -14.80
C ALA A 52 0.79 -10.48 -15.94
N SER A 53 0.84 -11.17 -17.08
CA SER A 53 1.24 -10.56 -18.35
C SER A 53 0.21 -9.51 -18.77
N PHE A 54 0.58 -8.63 -19.71
CA PHE A 54 -0.33 -7.61 -20.22
C PHE A 54 -1.63 -8.20 -20.81
N LEU A 55 -1.55 -9.36 -21.46
CA LEU A 55 -2.73 -10.06 -21.98
C LEU A 55 -3.65 -10.54 -20.85
N GLU A 56 -3.10 -11.19 -19.82
CA GLU A 56 -3.86 -11.63 -18.64
C GLU A 56 -4.48 -10.44 -17.88
N LEU A 57 -3.78 -9.30 -17.80
CA LEU A 57 -4.34 -8.07 -17.25
C LEU A 57 -5.55 -7.59 -18.07
N MET A 58 -5.46 -7.58 -19.41
CA MET A 58 -6.57 -7.19 -20.27
C MET A 58 -7.76 -8.16 -20.17
N GLU A 59 -7.51 -9.46 -20.05
CA GLU A 59 -8.55 -10.48 -19.79
C GLU A 59 -9.25 -10.23 -18.44
N ILE A 60 -8.48 -9.97 -17.37
CA ILE A 60 -9.00 -9.61 -16.04
C ILE A 60 -9.83 -8.31 -16.08
N VAL A 61 -9.34 -7.29 -16.78
CA VAL A 61 -10.06 -6.01 -16.96
C VAL A 61 -11.39 -6.26 -17.67
N LEU A 62 -11.42 -6.99 -18.78
CA LEU A 62 -12.63 -7.30 -19.53
C LEU A 62 -13.62 -8.14 -18.72
N ASP A 63 -13.14 -9.13 -17.96
CA ASP A 63 -13.97 -9.93 -17.07
C ASP A 63 -14.62 -9.08 -15.96
N CYS A 64 -13.88 -8.13 -15.37
CA CYS A 64 -14.43 -7.17 -14.42
C CYS A 64 -15.45 -6.21 -15.07
N PHE A 65 -15.20 -5.72 -16.28
CA PHE A 65 -16.18 -4.92 -17.05
C PHE A 65 -17.50 -5.68 -17.25
N ASN A 66 -17.42 -6.94 -17.68
CA ASN A 66 -18.58 -7.80 -17.94
C ASN A 66 -19.32 -8.17 -16.65
N THR A 67 -18.60 -8.59 -15.61
CA THR A 67 -19.16 -8.99 -14.31
C THR A 67 -19.92 -7.85 -13.64
N LEU A 68 -19.36 -6.64 -13.68
CA LEU A 68 -19.95 -5.44 -13.05
C LEU A 68 -20.88 -4.66 -14.00
N ARG A 69 -21.01 -5.09 -15.27
CA ARG A 69 -21.77 -4.42 -16.34
C ARG A 69 -21.42 -2.94 -16.54
N ILE A 70 -20.12 -2.63 -16.49
CA ILE A 70 -19.63 -1.25 -16.60
C ILE A 70 -19.85 -0.74 -18.03
N PRO A 71 -20.37 0.49 -18.22
CA PRO A 71 -20.54 1.06 -19.55
C PRO A 71 -19.23 1.14 -20.32
N LEU A 72 -19.22 0.68 -21.58
CA LEU A 72 -18.04 0.64 -22.45
C LEU A 72 -17.39 2.02 -22.64
N GLN A 73 -18.15 3.11 -22.47
CA GLN A 73 -17.66 4.49 -22.48
C GLN A 73 -16.62 4.79 -21.38
N ARG A 74 -16.54 3.98 -20.32
CA ARG A 74 -15.50 4.07 -19.28
C ARG A 74 -14.16 3.45 -19.69
N PHE A 75 -14.17 2.54 -20.67
CA PHE A 75 -13.02 1.74 -21.08
C PHE A 75 -11.79 2.58 -21.47
N PRO A 76 -11.89 3.68 -22.27
CA PRO A 76 -10.74 4.52 -22.56
C PRO A 76 -10.13 5.17 -21.32
N SER A 77 -10.97 5.64 -20.38
CA SER A 77 -10.52 6.27 -19.13
C SER A 77 -9.69 5.28 -18.30
N TYR A 78 -10.21 4.07 -18.10
CA TYR A 78 -9.52 3.05 -17.28
C TYR A 78 -8.24 2.55 -17.94
N LEU A 79 -8.20 2.41 -19.27
CA LEU A 79 -6.98 2.05 -20.01
C LEU A 79 -5.92 3.16 -20.04
N SER A 80 -6.30 4.42 -19.78
CA SER A 80 -5.36 5.52 -19.53
C SER A 80 -4.99 5.67 -18.05
N GLY A 81 -5.38 4.72 -17.18
CA GLY A 81 -5.14 4.81 -15.73
C GLY A 81 -5.92 5.94 -15.03
N ILE A 82 -7.03 6.40 -15.61
CA ILE A 82 -7.89 7.45 -15.04
C ILE A 82 -9.15 6.79 -14.46
N PHE A 83 -9.28 6.86 -13.13
CA PHE A 83 -10.34 6.20 -12.37
C PHE A 83 -11.20 7.26 -11.63
N PRO A 84 -12.36 7.66 -12.17
CA PRO A 84 -13.26 8.63 -11.53
C PRO A 84 -13.86 8.12 -10.21
N GLU A 85 -14.24 9.02 -9.31
CA GLU A 85 -14.84 8.63 -8.04
C GLU A 85 -16.34 8.33 -8.15
N ASP A 86 -16.69 7.14 -8.63
CA ASP A 86 -18.07 6.62 -8.66
C ASP A 86 -18.16 5.15 -8.23
N PRO A 87 -19.35 4.64 -7.85
CA PRO A 87 -19.53 3.29 -7.33
C PRO A 87 -19.04 2.19 -8.27
N GLU A 88 -19.29 2.32 -9.57
CA GLU A 88 -18.84 1.38 -10.59
C GLU A 88 -17.31 1.32 -10.69
N THR A 89 -16.64 2.47 -10.71
CA THR A 89 -15.17 2.55 -10.73
C THR A 89 -14.55 2.01 -9.43
N LYS A 90 -15.19 2.28 -8.28
CA LYS A 90 -14.76 1.75 -6.98
C LYS A 90 -14.75 0.23 -6.96
N CYS A 91 -15.83 -0.40 -7.43
CA CYS A 91 -15.90 -1.86 -7.49
C CYS A 91 -15.06 -2.45 -8.64
N PHE A 92 -14.82 -1.70 -9.72
CA PHE A 92 -13.91 -2.10 -10.79
C PHE A 92 -12.47 -2.30 -10.29
N LEU A 93 -11.89 -1.29 -9.62
CA LEU A 93 -10.53 -1.39 -9.09
C LEU A 93 -10.41 -2.56 -8.11
N ARG A 94 -11.39 -2.72 -7.20
CA ARG A 94 -11.44 -3.89 -6.31
C ARG A 94 -11.43 -5.22 -7.08
N CYS A 95 -12.25 -5.34 -8.13
CA CYS A 95 -12.34 -6.57 -8.92
C CYS A 95 -11.01 -6.91 -9.60
N VAL A 96 -10.38 -5.92 -10.24
CA VAL A 96 -9.10 -6.09 -10.93
C VAL A 96 -7.99 -6.43 -9.94
N ALA A 97 -7.87 -5.67 -8.86
CA ALA A 97 -6.81 -5.84 -7.86
C ALA A 97 -6.88 -7.21 -7.14
N ILE A 98 -8.09 -7.69 -6.84
CA ILE A 98 -8.30 -9.05 -6.28
C ILE A 98 -7.93 -10.13 -7.30
N LYS A 99 -8.30 -9.99 -8.58
CA LYS A 99 -7.98 -10.98 -9.63
C LYS A 99 -6.50 -11.02 -9.99
N LEU A 100 -5.82 -9.88 -9.93
CA LEU A 100 -4.36 -9.80 -10.00
C LEU A 100 -3.69 -10.32 -8.74
N GLY A 101 -4.42 -10.49 -7.64
CA GLY A 101 -3.87 -10.92 -6.35
C GLY A 101 -2.98 -9.88 -5.67
N VAL A 102 -3.06 -8.61 -6.07
CA VAL A 102 -2.34 -7.47 -5.47
C VAL A 102 -3.11 -6.84 -4.30
N TYR A 103 -4.39 -7.18 -4.14
CA TYR A 103 -5.27 -6.75 -3.05
C TYR A 103 -6.09 -7.93 -2.50
N CYS A 104 -6.41 -7.92 -1.21
CA CYS A 104 -7.51 -8.71 -0.64
C CYS A 104 -8.30 -7.89 0.39
N ASP A 105 -9.57 -8.24 0.60
CA ASP A 105 -10.43 -7.48 1.52
C ASP A 105 -9.97 -7.55 2.98
N GLU A 106 -9.24 -8.61 3.33
CA GLU A 106 -8.81 -8.94 4.69
C GLU A 106 -7.51 -8.24 5.11
N ALA A 107 -6.59 -7.97 4.16
CA ALA A 107 -5.28 -7.37 4.43
C ALA A 107 -5.03 -6.04 3.68
N GLY A 108 -5.87 -5.68 2.71
CA GLY A 108 -5.67 -4.52 1.84
C GLY A 108 -4.72 -4.78 0.68
N ALA A 109 -4.08 -3.71 0.19
CA ALA A 109 -3.11 -3.73 -0.90
C ALA A 109 -1.73 -4.25 -0.44
N ASP A 110 -1.14 -5.15 -1.24
CA ASP A 110 0.18 -5.71 -1.04
C ASP A 110 1.23 -4.91 -1.84
N LEU A 111 2.13 -4.20 -1.14
CA LEU A 111 3.14 -3.32 -1.74
C LEU A 111 4.14 -4.07 -2.64
N ASP A 112 4.57 -5.26 -2.23
CA ASP A 112 5.56 -6.04 -2.96
C ASP A 112 4.95 -6.57 -4.26
N ARG A 113 3.69 -7.03 -4.22
CA ARG A 113 2.97 -7.47 -5.42
C ARG A 113 2.66 -6.31 -6.37
N HIS A 114 2.29 -5.15 -5.86
CA HIS A 114 2.12 -3.94 -6.67
C HIS A 114 3.42 -3.54 -7.38
N CYS A 115 4.57 -3.62 -6.69
CA CYS A 115 5.87 -3.41 -7.33
C CYS A 115 6.12 -4.44 -8.45
N VAL A 116 5.95 -5.73 -8.16
CA VAL A 116 6.22 -6.80 -9.13
C VAL A 116 5.27 -6.75 -10.34
N GLN A 117 4.04 -6.27 -10.15
CA GLN A 117 3.05 -6.13 -11.23
C GLN A 117 3.20 -4.84 -12.06
N PHE A 118 3.43 -3.69 -11.42
CA PHE A 118 3.32 -2.36 -12.05
C PHE A 118 4.60 -1.51 -11.96
N GLY A 119 5.63 -1.96 -11.25
CA GLY A 119 6.86 -1.20 -11.01
C GLY A 119 7.82 -1.09 -12.20
N LEU A 120 7.54 -1.76 -13.33
CA LEU A 120 8.33 -1.68 -14.58
C LEU A 120 9.86 -1.87 -14.38
N GLY A 121 10.25 -2.77 -13.47
CA GLY A 121 11.66 -3.05 -13.17
C GLY A 121 12.30 -2.13 -12.11
N GLU A 122 11.54 -1.25 -11.47
CA GLU A 122 11.99 -0.50 -10.30
C GLU A 122 12.35 -1.42 -9.11
N CYS A 123 13.31 -1.01 -8.28
CA CYS A 123 13.59 -1.68 -7.01
C CYS A 123 12.38 -1.56 -6.05
N CYS A 124 11.86 -2.69 -5.57
CA CYS A 124 10.65 -2.70 -4.75
C CYS A 124 10.78 -1.99 -3.40
N GLU A 125 11.99 -1.83 -2.86
CA GLU A 125 12.22 -0.99 -1.68
C GLU A 125 11.89 0.49 -1.96
N ASN A 126 12.32 1.01 -3.12
CA ASN A 126 12.04 2.38 -3.53
C ASN A 126 10.55 2.57 -3.85
N PHE A 127 9.95 1.58 -4.52
CA PHE A 127 8.51 1.56 -4.79
C PHE A 127 7.72 1.61 -3.48
N ALA A 128 7.96 0.67 -2.56
CA ALA A 128 7.28 0.58 -1.27
C ALA A 128 7.42 1.88 -0.45
N ASN A 129 8.64 2.44 -0.36
CA ASN A 129 8.91 3.66 0.38
C ASN A 129 8.10 4.88 -0.11
N ARG A 130 7.83 5.00 -1.42
CA ARG A 130 7.00 6.10 -1.96
C ARG A 130 5.51 5.90 -1.71
N HIS A 131 5.00 4.66 -1.77
CA HIS A 131 3.56 4.39 -1.69
C HIS A 131 3.05 4.16 -0.25
N LEU A 132 3.93 3.82 0.70
CA LEU A 132 3.59 3.49 2.09
C LEU A 132 2.76 4.58 2.79
N VAL A 133 3.14 5.86 2.66
CA VAL A 133 2.43 6.98 3.33
C VAL A 133 1.01 7.13 2.79
N CYS A 134 0.81 6.94 1.48
CA CYS A 134 -0.52 7.00 0.87
C CYS A 134 -1.41 5.86 1.38
N LEU A 135 -0.89 4.62 1.46
CA LEU A 135 -1.64 3.50 2.02
C LEU A 135 -2.03 3.76 3.49
N GLN A 136 -1.09 4.19 4.32
CA GLN A 136 -1.36 4.50 5.74
C GLN A 136 -2.50 5.51 5.92
N GLN A 137 -2.59 6.51 5.05
CA GLN A 137 -3.68 7.51 5.05
C GLN A 137 -5.02 6.95 4.55
N ASN A 138 -5.01 5.85 3.80
CA ASN A 138 -6.17 5.25 3.13
C ASN A 138 -6.64 3.90 3.72
N THR A 139 -5.97 3.38 4.76
CA THR A 139 -6.33 2.13 5.48
C THR A 139 -7.41 2.33 6.57
N LEU A 140 -8.10 3.47 6.59
CA LEU A 140 -9.17 3.74 7.56
C LEU A 140 -10.46 2.95 7.25
N PRO A 141 -11.30 2.64 8.26
CA PRO A 141 -12.61 2.00 8.06
C PRO A 141 -13.44 2.74 7.00
N CYS A 142 -13.92 1.98 6.02
CA CYS A 142 -14.70 2.49 4.89
C CYS A 142 -16.13 1.94 4.91
N PRO A 143 -17.11 2.63 4.30
CA PRO A 143 -18.52 2.21 4.32
C PRO A 143 -18.77 0.88 3.62
N ASP A 144 -17.92 0.51 2.66
CA ASP A 144 -18.00 -0.73 1.90
C ASP A 144 -16.61 -1.16 1.39
N ARG A 145 -16.51 -2.42 0.94
CA ARG A 145 -15.25 -3.03 0.46
C ARG A 145 -14.73 -2.38 -0.83
N CYS A 146 -15.60 -1.93 -1.74
CA CYS A 146 -15.18 -1.25 -2.97
C CYS A 146 -14.56 0.12 -2.68
N THR A 147 -15.15 0.90 -1.76
CA THR A 147 -14.55 2.16 -1.28
C THR A 147 -13.22 1.93 -0.57
N ALA A 148 -13.09 0.85 0.21
CA ALA A 148 -11.83 0.49 0.87
C ALA A 148 -10.71 0.20 -0.14
N ALA A 149 -10.98 -0.65 -1.14
CA ALA A 149 -10.04 -0.97 -2.20
C ALA A 149 -9.68 0.27 -3.03
N TYR A 150 -10.67 0.99 -3.56
CA TYR A 150 -10.46 2.19 -4.38
C TYR A 150 -9.47 3.19 -3.77
N LYS A 151 -9.61 3.49 -2.48
CA LYS A 151 -8.72 4.42 -1.78
C LYS A 151 -7.27 3.95 -1.70
N GLN A 152 -7.03 2.64 -1.58
CA GLN A 152 -5.69 2.06 -1.56
C GLN A 152 -5.13 1.91 -2.97
N GLU A 153 -5.92 1.44 -3.93
CA GLU A 153 -5.52 1.26 -5.33
C GLU A 153 -5.17 2.60 -6.01
N LEU A 154 -5.83 3.71 -5.64
CA LEU A 154 -5.42 5.05 -6.10
C LEU A 154 -4.00 5.43 -5.71
N CYS A 155 -3.43 4.85 -4.64
CA CYS A 155 -2.02 5.07 -4.30
C CYS A 155 -1.06 4.56 -5.39
N PHE A 156 -1.52 3.67 -6.27
CA PHE A 156 -0.76 3.10 -7.38
C PHE A 156 -1.25 3.59 -8.76
N GLN A 157 -2.11 4.60 -8.82
CA GLN A 157 -2.67 5.10 -10.08
C GLN A 157 -1.59 5.49 -11.11
N GLU A 158 -0.52 6.16 -10.69
CA GLU A 158 0.58 6.54 -11.57
C GLU A 158 1.37 5.32 -12.09
N PRO A 159 1.85 4.36 -11.25
CA PRO A 159 2.37 3.08 -11.72
C PRO A 159 1.46 2.34 -12.70
N ILE A 160 0.15 2.24 -12.41
CA ILE A 160 -0.83 1.57 -13.28
C ILE A 160 -0.92 2.28 -14.64
N ALA A 161 -1.04 3.61 -14.64
CA ALA A 161 -1.08 4.40 -15.88
C ALA A 161 0.20 4.21 -16.72
N LYS A 162 1.38 4.24 -16.09
CA LYS A 162 2.66 4.00 -16.75
C LYS A 162 2.79 2.58 -17.32
N TYR A 163 2.32 1.57 -16.59
CA TYR A 163 2.34 0.18 -17.04
C TYR A 163 1.46 -0.02 -18.28
N LEU A 164 0.25 0.54 -18.26
CA LEU A 164 -0.68 0.49 -19.39
C LEU A 164 -0.09 1.22 -20.61
N ASP A 165 0.40 2.45 -20.42
CA ASP A 165 1.02 3.26 -21.49
C ASP A 165 2.23 2.55 -22.13
N TYR A 166 3.12 1.99 -21.32
CA TYR A 166 4.29 1.23 -21.78
C TYR A 166 3.91 0.08 -22.71
N HIS A 167 2.97 -0.78 -22.29
CA HIS A 167 2.57 -1.94 -23.09
C HIS A 167 1.67 -1.58 -24.28
N PHE A 168 0.88 -0.51 -24.22
CA PHE A 168 0.18 0.01 -25.40
C PHE A 168 1.17 0.56 -26.45
N HIS A 169 2.20 1.30 -26.02
CA HIS A 169 3.26 1.77 -26.91
C HIS A 169 4.09 0.63 -27.51
N GLU A 170 4.41 -0.41 -26.72
CA GLU A 170 5.06 -1.63 -27.19
C GLU A 170 4.22 -2.33 -28.28
N LEU A 171 2.92 -2.55 -28.03
CA LEU A 171 2.01 -3.16 -28.99
C LEU A 171 1.87 -2.33 -30.28
N VAL A 172 1.74 -1.00 -30.17
CA VAL A 172 1.68 -0.10 -31.33
C VAL A 172 2.99 -0.14 -32.13
N GLY A 173 4.15 -0.20 -31.45
CA GLY A 173 5.46 -0.37 -32.07
C GLY A 173 5.57 -1.67 -32.86
N LEU A 174 5.17 -2.81 -32.27
CA LEU A 174 5.15 -4.11 -32.93
C LEU A 174 4.20 -4.13 -34.14
N LEU A 175 3.00 -3.55 -34.01
CA LEU A 175 2.04 -3.41 -35.12
C LEU A 175 2.58 -2.52 -36.24
N HIS A 176 3.32 -1.45 -35.92
CA HIS A 176 3.97 -0.60 -36.91
C HIS A 176 5.10 -1.37 -37.62
N GLN A 177 5.96 -2.05 -36.87
CA GLN A 177 7.03 -2.89 -37.43
C GLN A 177 6.47 -3.97 -38.37
N ALA A 178 5.42 -4.68 -37.97
CA ALA A 178 4.81 -5.73 -38.79
C ALA A 178 4.14 -5.18 -40.08
N LYS A 179 3.60 -3.95 -40.05
CA LYS A 179 3.13 -3.24 -41.24
C LYS A 179 4.29 -2.84 -42.17
N CYS A 180 5.40 -2.38 -41.62
CA CYS A 180 6.59 -1.98 -42.39
C CYS A 180 7.41 -3.17 -42.93
N SER A 181 7.32 -4.35 -42.29
CA SER A 181 8.03 -5.59 -42.68
C SER A 181 7.40 -6.32 -43.89
N HIS A 182 6.28 -5.84 -44.43
CA HIS A 182 5.43 -6.55 -45.41
C HIS A 182 4.81 -7.89 -44.92
N ASP A 183 5.03 -8.30 -43.68
CA ASP A 183 4.49 -9.55 -43.12
C ASP A 183 2.97 -9.54 -42.91
N LEU A 184 2.37 -8.37 -42.60
CA LEU A 184 0.93 -8.20 -42.75
C LEU A 184 0.57 -7.91 -44.21
N LYS A 185 0.27 -8.97 -44.97
CA LYS A 185 -0.60 -8.87 -46.15
C LYS A 185 -2.00 -8.44 -45.73
N MET A 186 -2.19 -7.13 -45.59
CA MET A 186 -3.45 -6.38 -45.69
C MET A 186 -4.72 -7.20 -45.39
N LEU A 187 -5.05 -7.35 -44.11
CA LEU A 187 -6.41 -7.71 -43.70
C LEU A 187 -7.34 -6.53 -43.96
N HIS A 188 -7.77 -6.40 -45.20
CA HIS A 188 -8.96 -5.67 -45.63
C HIS A 188 -9.82 -6.61 -46.50
N PRO A 189 -11.15 -6.39 -46.52
CA PRO A 189 -12.14 -7.37 -46.97
C PRO A 189 -12.15 -7.60 -48.49
#